data_AF-A0A2N5Y1F1-F1
#
_entry.id   AF-A0A2N5Y1F1-F1
#
_cell.length_a   1.000
_cell.length_b   1.000
_cell.length_c   1.000
_cell.angle_alpha   90.00
_cell.angle_beta   90.00
_cell.angle_gamma   90.00
#
_symmetry.space_group_name_H-M   'P 1'
#
loop_
_entity.id
_entity.type
_entity.pdbx_description
1 polymer ?
#
loop_
_entity_poly.entity_id
_entity_poly.type
_entity_poly.pdbx_seq_one_letter_code
_entity_poly.pdbx_strand_id
1 'polypeptide(L)'
;MSSARGQANHKLYLARLVLAGWEQQRAGQAIPASTLAQAFAPGVRAHLLDAYGWLLLGLVGEEQPAAGIPHAVAELPAVAPGKATPAQLQEFIRLENAGWLAELQRQPTYSVASRGGSSLARTADDIPLPEDFQQWAQHLESSLVQIGDLLDEC
;
A
#
# COMPACT_ATOMS: atom_id res chain seq x y z
N MET A 1 11.83 16.06 -13.14
CA MET A 1 11.67 14.73 -12.54
C MET A 1 10.88 14.91 -11.25
N SER A 2 9.81 14.13 -11.03
CA SER A 2 9.01 14.24 -9.81
C SER A 2 9.81 13.65 -8.65
N SER A 3 9.94 14.38 -7.53
CA SER A 3 10.62 13.88 -6.34
C SER A 3 9.92 12.63 -5.81
N ALA A 4 10.65 11.74 -5.12
CA ALA A 4 10.08 10.54 -4.50
C ALA A 4 8.86 10.88 -3.62
N ARG A 5 8.92 11.98 -2.87
CA ARG A 5 7.79 12.54 -2.09
C ARG A 5 6.58 12.88 -2.96
N GLY A 6 6.79 13.54 -4.10
CA GLY A 6 5.71 13.85 -5.04
C GLY A 6 5.04 12.60 -5.61
N GLN A 7 5.82 11.56 -5.89
CA GLN A 7 5.31 10.28 -6.40
C GLN A 7 4.56 9.49 -5.32
N ALA A 8 5.08 9.47 -4.09
CA ALA A 8 4.38 8.86 -2.95
C ALA A 8 3.02 9.52 -2.69
N ASN A 9 2.97 10.85 -2.66
CA ASN A 9 1.73 11.61 -2.48
C ASN A 9 0.74 11.36 -3.62
N HIS A 10 1.21 11.28 -4.87
CA HIS A 10 0.34 10.98 -5.99
C HIS A 10 -0.28 9.58 -5.87
N LYS A 11 0.50 8.57 -5.49
CA LYS A 11 -0.01 7.21 -5.28
C LYS A 11 -0.99 7.13 -4.10
N LEU A 12 -0.71 7.83 -3.00
CA LEU A 12 -1.64 7.95 -1.88
C LEU A 12 -2.96 8.62 -2.29
N TYR A 13 -2.90 9.67 -3.11
CA TYR A 13 -4.08 10.32 -3.68
C TYR A 13 -4.91 9.34 -4.53
N LEU A 14 -4.28 8.56 -5.40
CA LEU A 14 -4.97 7.54 -6.20
C LEU A 14 -5.61 6.46 -5.31
N ALA A 15 -4.92 5.99 -4.26
CA ALA A 15 -5.50 5.04 -3.30
C ALA A 15 -6.79 5.59 -2.67
N ARG A 16 -6.77 6.86 -2.24
CA ARG A 16 -7.94 7.54 -1.65
C ARG A 16 -9.08 7.71 -2.64
N LEU A 17 -8.78 8.03 -3.89
CA LEU A 17 -9.79 8.15 -4.95
C LEU A 17 -10.52 6.81 -5.18
N VAL A 18 -9.76 5.71 -5.25
CA VAL A 18 -10.34 4.37 -5.42
C VAL A 18 -11.15 3.98 -4.18
N LEU A 19 -10.67 4.30 -2.97
CA LEU A 19 -11.42 4.06 -1.73
C LEU A 19 -12.75 4.81 -1.69
N ALA A 20 -12.75 6.10 -2.04
CA ALA A 20 -13.99 6.88 -2.09
C ALA A 20 -15.00 6.29 -3.08
N GLY A 21 -14.53 5.83 -4.25
CA GLY A 21 -15.36 5.13 -5.22
C GLY A 21 -15.94 3.83 -4.67
N TRP A 22 -15.14 3.04 -3.95
CA TRP A 22 -15.60 1.81 -3.30
C TRP A 22 -16.69 2.10 -2.27
N GLU A 23 -16.49 3.08 -1.39
CA GLU A 23 -17.47 3.45 -0.37
C GLU A 23 -18.79 3.92 -0.97
N GLN A 24 -18.73 4.72 -2.05
CA GLN A 24 -19.92 5.18 -2.76
C GLN A 24 -20.73 3.99 -3.33
N GLN A 25 -20.05 3.02 -3.96
CA GLN A 25 -20.72 1.82 -4.50
C GLN A 25 -21.29 0.95 -3.37
N ARG A 26 -20.59 0.84 -2.25
CA ARG A 26 -21.04 0.10 -1.07
C ARG A 26 -22.27 0.74 -0.44
N ALA A 27 -22.30 2.07 -0.33
CA ALA A 27 -23.46 2.82 0.17
C ALA A 27 -24.70 2.66 -0.72
N GLY A 28 -24.51 2.47 -2.02
CA GLY A 28 -25.60 2.21 -2.97
C GLY A 28 -26.25 0.81 -2.82
N GLN A 29 -25.62 -0.13 -2.13
CA GLN A 29 -26.12 -1.49 -1.82
C GLN A 29 -26.58 -2.31 -3.04
N ALA A 30 -26.26 -1.89 -4.26
CA ALA A 30 -26.66 -2.55 -5.50
C ALA A 30 -25.83 -3.81 -5.81
N ILE A 31 -24.61 -3.88 -5.29
CA ILE A 31 -23.64 -4.95 -5.53
C ILE A 31 -23.26 -5.56 -4.18
N PRO A 32 -23.13 -6.89 -4.06
CA PRO A 32 -22.68 -7.54 -2.84
C PRO A 32 -21.31 -6.99 -2.37
N ALA A 33 -21.17 -6.75 -1.07
CA ALA A 33 -19.95 -6.18 -0.48
C ALA A 33 -18.70 -7.01 -0.80
N SER A 34 -18.80 -8.34 -0.83
CA SER A 34 -17.70 -9.24 -1.19
C SER A 34 -17.26 -9.12 -2.65
N THR A 35 -18.19 -8.82 -3.57
CA THR A 35 -17.88 -8.55 -4.97
C THR A 35 -17.19 -7.20 -5.13
N LEU A 36 -17.66 -6.18 -4.40
CA LEU A 36 -16.99 -4.87 -4.35
C LEU A 36 -15.58 -5.00 -3.76
N ALA A 37 -15.40 -5.77 -2.68
CA ALA A 37 -14.09 -6.00 -2.09
C ALA A 37 -13.11 -6.64 -3.09
N GLN A 38 -13.54 -7.66 -3.83
CA GLN A 38 -12.72 -8.27 -4.89
C GLN A 38 -12.36 -7.30 -6.02
N ALA A 39 -13.25 -6.36 -6.36
CA ALA A 39 -13.03 -5.42 -7.45
C ALA A 39 -12.12 -4.25 -7.05
N PHE A 40 -12.30 -3.70 -5.84
CA PHE A 40 -11.65 -2.46 -5.42
C PHE A 40 -10.39 -2.69 -4.58
N ALA A 41 -10.39 -3.67 -3.66
CA ALA A 41 -9.29 -3.88 -2.73
C ALA A 41 -7.92 -4.07 -3.40
N PRO A 42 -7.77 -4.83 -4.50
CA PRO A 42 -6.47 -4.97 -5.17
C PRO A 42 -5.91 -3.65 -5.69
N GLY A 43 -6.78 -2.78 -6.23
CA GLY A 43 -6.38 -1.47 -6.77
C GLY A 43 -5.94 -0.52 -5.66
N VAL A 44 -6.70 -0.44 -4.57
CA VAL A 44 -6.33 0.35 -3.39
C VAL A 44 -5.00 -0.13 -2.83
N ARG A 45 -4.87 -1.45 -2.60
CA ARG A 45 -3.66 -2.07 -2.06
C ARG A 45 -2.44 -1.76 -2.91
N ALA A 46 -2.54 -1.89 -4.23
CA ALA A 46 -1.44 -1.59 -5.15
C ALA A 46 -0.98 -0.13 -5.05
N HIS A 47 -1.91 0.81 -4.99
CA HIS A 47 -1.58 2.22 -4.82
C HIS A 47 -0.93 2.54 -3.46
N LEU A 48 -1.39 1.92 -2.37
CA LEU A 48 -0.77 2.09 -1.05
C LEU A 48 0.64 1.49 -0.99
N LEU A 49 0.86 0.31 -1.57
CA LEU A 49 2.20 -0.30 -1.64
C LEU A 49 3.15 0.51 -2.51
N ASP A 50 2.68 1.05 -3.65
CA ASP A 50 3.49 1.96 -4.46
C ASP A 50 3.85 3.25 -3.71
N ALA A 51 2.89 3.82 -2.96
CA ALA A 51 3.15 5.00 -2.14
C ALA A 51 4.19 4.73 -1.05
N TYR A 52 4.10 3.56 -0.41
CA TYR A 52 5.09 3.09 0.56
C TYR A 52 6.47 2.88 -0.08
N GLY A 53 6.54 2.27 -1.25
CA GLY A 53 7.81 2.11 -1.96
C GLY A 53 8.50 3.41 -2.33
N TRP A 54 7.73 4.42 -2.75
CA TRP A 54 8.27 5.76 -2.99
C TRP A 54 8.77 6.43 -1.70
N LEU A 55 8.11 6.19 -0.56
CA LEU A 55 8.60 6.63 0.74
C LEU A 55 9.94 5.97 1.07
N LEU A 56 10.08 4.66 0.85
CA LEU A 56 11.34 3.94 1.10
C LEU A 56 12.48 4.46 0.22
N LEU A 57 12.22 4.66 -1.07
CA LEU A 57 13.19 5.24 -2.02
C LEU A 57 13.60 6.66 -1.61
N GLY A 58 12.64 7.47 -1.15
CA GLY A 58 12.91 8.81 -0.63
C GLY A 58 13.82 8.81 0.60
N LEU A 59 13.66 7.83 1.51
CA LEU A 59 14.51 7.69 2.70
C LEU A 59 15.97 7.36 2.37
N VAL A 60 16.20 6.52 1.37
CA VAL A 60 17.58 6.14 0.96
C VAL A 60 18.18 7.09 -0.08
N GLY A 61 17.36 8.00 -0.62
CA GLY A 61 17.75 8.95 -1.66
C GLY A 61 18.09 8.27 -2.99
N GLU A 62 17.41 7.16 -3.30
CA GLU A 62 17.64 6.39 -4.52
C GLU A 62 16.48 6.56 -5.50
N GLU A 63 16.75 6.41 -6.79
CA GLU A 63 15.72 6.40 -7.83
C GLU A 63 15.05 5.01 -7.94
N GLN A 64 13.93 4.94 -8.66
CA GLN A 64 13.25 3.67 -8.90
C GLN A 64 14.16 2.69 -9.65
N PRO A 65 14.38 1.48 -9.11
CA PRO A 65 15.19 0.48 -9.78
C PRO A 65 14.45 -0.11 -10.99
N ALA A 66 15.21 -0.70 -11.93
CA ALA A 66 14.65 -1.33 -13.12
C ALA A 66 13.67 -2.48 -12.81
N ALA A 67 13.80 -3.09 -11.63
CA ALA A 67 12.93 -4.16 -11.16
C ALA A 67 11.52 -3.69 -10.77
N GLY A 68 11.30 -2.39 -10.57
CA GLY A 68 10.02 -1.83 -10.14
C GLY A 68 10.11 -1.02 -8.85
N ILE A 69 8.96 -0.61 -8.32
CA ILE A 69 8.90 0.09 -7.03
C ILE A 69 9.01 -0.98 -5.92
N PRO A 70 9.91 -0.82 -4.93
CA PRO A 70 10.03 -1.78 -3.84
C PRO A 70 8.78 -1.73 -2.95
N HIS A 71 8.25 -2.88 -2.56
CA HIS A 71 7.11 -2.98 -1.65
C HIS A 71 7.51 -3.40 -0.23
N ALA A 72 8.81 -3.66 0.00
CA ALA A 72 9.39 -3.92 1.32
C ALA A 72 10.81 -3.33 1.46
N VAL A 73 11.27 -3.12 2.71
CA VAL A 73 12.65 -2.66 2.99
C VAL A 73 13.69 -3.63 2.43
N ALA A 74 13.40 -4.94 2.47
CA ALA A 74 14.28 -5.98 1.92
C ALA A 74 14.45 -5.90 0.38
N GLU A 75 13.55 -5.19 -0.32
CA GLU A 75 13.59 -5.01 -1.77
C GLU A 75 14.33 -3.72 -2.19
N LEU A 76 14.81 -2.92 -1.22
CA LEU A 76 15.58 -1.73 -1.51
C LEU A 76 16.92 -2.07 -2.20
N PRO A 77 17.38 -1.21 -3.11
CA PRO A 77 18.70 -1.38 -3.72
C PRO A 77 19.79 -1.36 -2.64
N ALA A 78 20.85 -2.14 -2.88
CA ALA A 78 21.98 -2.19 -1.96
C ALA A 78 22.57 -0.78 -1.77
N VAL A 79 22.60 -0.34 -0.51
CA VAL A 79 23.14 0.98 -0.14
C VAL A 79 24.63 1.02 -0.48
N ALA A 80 25.06 2.07 -1.20
CA ALA A 80 26.46 2.25 -1.54
C ALA A 80 27.35 2.28 -0.27
N PRO A 81 28.55 1.67 -0.30
CA PRO A 81 29.43 1.64 0.85
C PRO A 81 29.76 3.07 1.32
N GLY A 82 29.49 3.36 2.60
CA GLY A 82 29.73 4.67 3.22
C GLY A 82 28.47 5.51 3.52
N LYS A 83 27.28 5.13 3.02
CA LYS A 83 26.01 5.73 3.47
C LYS A 83 25.52 5.02 4.74
N ALA A 84 25.17 5.80 5.77
CA ALA A 84 24.52 5.27 6.97
C ALA A 84 23.07 4.86 6.63
N THR A 85 22.66 3.67 7.09
CA THR A 85 21.26 3.24 6.98
C THR A 85 20.38 4.12 7.89
N PRO A 86 19.33 4.79 7.36
CA PRO A 86 18.43 5.59 8.19
C PRO A 86 17.81 4.75 9.31
N ALA A 87 17.81 5.27 10.54
CA ALA A 87 17.23 4.58 11.70
C ALA A 87 15.73 4.28 11.52
N GLN A 88 15.04 5.09 10.71
CA GLN A 88 13.64 4.94 10.34
C GLN A 88 13.37 3.61 9.61
N LEU A 89 14.35 3.06 8.87
CA LEU A 89 14.18 1.77 8.21
C LEU A 89 13.99 0.63 9.20
N GLN A 90 14.55 0.72 10.41
CA GLN A 90 14.33 -0.29 11.45
C GLN A 90 12.88 -0.29 11.95
N GLU A 91 12.23 0.88 11.99
CA GLU A 91 10.82 0.97 12.33
C GLU A 91 9.95 0.32 11.26
N PHE A 92 10.26 0.59 9.99
CA PHE A 92 9.54 -0.03 8.87
C PHE A 92 9.73 -1.54 8.83
N ILE A 93 10.95 -2.06 9.06
CA ILE A 93 11.19 -3.50 9.21
C ILE A 93 10.31 -4.09 10.33
N ARG A 94 10.16 -3.40 11.47
CA ARG A 94 9.31 -3.85 12.57
C ARG A 94 7.85 -3.95 12.11
N LEU A 95 7.33 -2.92 11.43
CA LEU A 95 5.96 -2.85 10.95
C LEU A 95 5.65 -3.86 9.83
N GLU A 96 6.63 -4.15 8.97
CA GLU A 96 6.56 -5.19 7.93
C GLU A 96 6.49 -6.59 8.51
N ASN A 97 7.17 -6.83 9.64
CA ASN A 97 7.12 -8.11 10.34
C ASN A 97 5.87 -8.25 11.22
N ALA A 98 5.46 -7.16 11.87
CA ALA A 98 4.32 -7.13 12.78
C ALA A 98 3.67 -5.74 12.79
N GLY A 99 2.44 -5.65 12.31
CA GLY A 99 1.65 -4.42 12.33
C GLY A 99 0.85 -4.22 11.05
N TRP A 100 0.42 -2.99 10.83
CA TRP A 100 -0.44 -2.62 9.71
C TRP A 100 0.23 -2.81 8.34
N LEU A 101 1.56 -2.65 8.23
CA LEU A 101 2.29 -2.92 6.99
C LEU A 101 2.33 -4.41 6.67
N ALA A 102 2.53 -5.27 7.67
CA ALA A 102 2.45 -6.73 7.50
C ALA A 102 1.06 -7.16 6.97
N GLU A 103 0.00 -6.53 7.44
CA GLU A 103 -1.37 -6.77 6.97
C GLU A 103 -1.59 -6.24 5.54
N LEU A 104 -1.13 -5.03 5.23
CA LEU A 104 -1.18 -4.46 3.89
C LEU A 104 -0.38 -5.31 2.88
N GLN A 105 0.78 -5.82 3.27
CA GLN A 105 1.65 -6.66 2.44
C GLN A 105 1.15 -8.10 2.31
N ARG A 106 0.27 -8.58 3.19
CA ARG A 106 -0.33 -9.90 3.06
C ARG A 106 -1.09 -9.99 1.73
N GLN A 107 -0.79 -11.03 0.95
CA GLN A 107 -1.56 -11.27 -0.26
C GLN A 107 -2.93 -11.86 0.12
N PRO A 108 -4.04 -11.27 -0.35
CA PRO A 108 -5.35 -11.84 -0.09
C PRO A 108 -5.46 -13.21 -0.75
N THR A 109 -5.99 -14.17 0.01
CA THR A 109 -6.22 -15.53 -0.50
C THR A 109 -7.59 -15.60 -1.16
N TYR A 110 -7.63 -15.96 -2.44
CA TYR A 110 -8.88 -16.16 -3.17
C TYR A 110 -9.17 -17.65 -3.25
N SER A 111 -10.30 -18.10 -2.71
CA SER A 111 -10.77 -19.47 -2.89
C SER A 111 -11.70 -19.53 -4.09
N VAL A 112 -11.54 -20.56 -4.93
CA VAL A 112 -12.53 -20.83 -5.98
C VAL A 112 -13.74 -21.46 -5.31
N ALA A 113 -14.88 -20.77 -5.34
CA ALA A 113 -16.13 -21.33 -4.85
C ALA A 113 -16.46 -22.61 -5.63
N SER A 114 -16.44 -23.75 -4.95
CA SER A 114 -16.77 -25.04 -5.55
C SER A 114 -18.29 -25.27 -5.57
N ARG A 115 -18.83 -25.21 -6.78
CA ARG A 115 -19.95 -25.99 -7.36
C ARG A 115 -21.40 -25.67 -6.92
N GLY A 116 -22.07 -24.99 -7.84
CA GLY A 116 -23.52 -25.02 -8.05
C GLY A 116 -23.86 -24.15 -9.26
N GLY A 117 -23.81 -24.72 -10.47
CA GLY A 117 -24.15 -24.17 -11.79
C GLY A 117 -24.43 -22.66 -11.93
N SER A 118 -23.61 -21.99 -12.78
CA SER A 118 -23.76 -20.63 -13.33
C SER A 118 -23.07 -19.45 -12.63
N SER A 119 -22.28 -19.66 -11.57
CA SER A 119 -21.52 -18.56 -10.94
C SER A 119 -20.02 -18.67 -11.22
N LEU A 120 -19.46 -17.66 -11.89
CA LEU A 120 -18.01 -17.46 -12.06
C LEU A 120 -17.37 -16.72 -10.87
N ALA A 121 -18.15 -16.40 -9.83
CA ALA A 121 -17.69 -15.63 -8.69
C ALA A 121 -16.71 -16.48 -7.84
N ARG A 122 -15.54 -15.91 -7.53
CA ARG A 122 -14.64 -16.44 -6.49
C ARG A 122 -15.12 -15.92 -5.14
N THR A 123 -14.92 -16.71 -4.10
CA THR A 123 -15.14 -16.29 -2.71
C THR A 123 -13.80 -15.85 -2.15
N ALA A 124 -13.79 -14.73 -1.44
CA ALA A 124 -12.59 -14.21 -0.84
C ALA A 124 -12.93 -13.91 0.62
N ASP A 125 -12.49 -14.82 1.49
CA ASP A 125 -12.87 -14.83 2.90
C ASP A 125 -11.96 -13.92 3.75
N ASP A 126 -10.86 -13.42 3.18
CA ASP A 126 -9.80 -12.67 3.89
C ASP A 126 -9.42 -11.37 3.15
N ILE A 127 -10.37 -10.72 2.46
CA ILE A 127 -10.13 -9.40 1.88
C ILE A 127 -10.43 -8.33 2.94
N PRO A 128 -9.47 -7.44 3.25
CA PRO A 128 -9.68 -6.33 4.17
C PRO A 128 -10.83 -5.43 3.73
N LEU A 129 -11.49 -4.80 4.70
CA LEU A 129 -12.60 -3.89 4.46
C LEU A 129 -12.09 -2.48 4.08
N PRO A 130 -12.94 -1.62 3.47
CA PRO A 130 -12.58 -0.24 3.18
C PRO A 130 -11.99 0.51 4.38
N GLU A 131 -12.52 0.24 5.58
CA GLU A 131 -12.09 0.83 6.84
C GLU A 131 -10.64 0.47 7.19
N ASP A 132 -10.19 -0.74 6.88
CA ASP A 132 -8.80 -1.17 7.11
C ASP A 132 -7.86 -0.38 6.18
N PHE A 133 -8.23 -0.29 4.90
CA PHE A 133 -7.47 0.48 3.91
C PHE A 133 -7.42 1.98 4.22
N GLN A 134 -8.50 2.56 4.77
CA GLN A 134 -8.51 3.95 5.23
C GLN A 134 -7.52 4.17 6.36
N GLN A 135 -7.49 3.27 7.35
CA GLN A 135 -6.54 3.33 8.45
C GLN A 135 -5.09 3.23 7.94
N TRP A 136 -4.82 2.29 7.04
CA TRP A 136 -3.49 2.15 6.44
C TRP A 136 -3.08 3.37 5.63
N ALA A 137 -4.00 3.97 4.87
CA ALA A 137 -3.75 5.23 4.15
C ALA A 137 -3.41 6.39 5.11
N GLN A 138 -4.08 6.46 6.27
CA GLN A 138 -3.82 7.48 7.29
C GLN A 138 -2.46 7.29 7.96
N HIS A 139 -2.08 6.05 8.29
CA HIS A 139 -0.75 5.73 8.82
C HIS A 139 0.35 6.08 7.83
N LEU A 140 0.15 5.77 6.54
CA LEU A 140 1.12 6.09 5.49
C LEU A 140 1.25 7.60 5.26
N GLU A 141 0.15 8.35 5.26
CA GLU A 141 0.19 9.82 5.21
C GLU A 141 0.99 10.42 6.37
N SER A 142 0.70 9.95 7.59
CA SER A 142 1.39 10.43 8.80
C SER A 142 2.90 10.17 8.70
N SER A 143 3.28 9.01 8.14
CA SER A 143 4.68 8.65 7.91
C SER A 143 5.33 9.54 6.85
N LEU A 144 4.62 9.86 5.76
CA LEU A 144 5.09 10.77 4.71
C LEU A 144 5.32 12.20 5.21
N VAL A 145 4.44 12.70 6.08
CA VAL A 145 4.59 14.01 6.71
C VAL A 145 5.82 14.01 7.61
N GLN A 146 5.91 13.05 8.54
CA GLN A 146 7.03 12.95 9.48
C GLN A 146 8.39 12.85 8.78
N ILE A 147 8.50 12.03 7.73
CA ILE A 147 9.74 11.88 6.96
C ILE A 147 10.04 13.14 6.15
N GLY A 148 9.01 13.79 5.61
CA GLY A 148 9.16 15.07 4.93
C GLY A 148 9.80 16.12 5.83
N ASP A 149 9.28 16.28 7.03
CA ASP A 149 9.79 17.25 8.01
C ASP A 149 11.25 16.94 8.38
N LEU A 150 11.60 15.65 8.58
CA LEU A 150 12.97 15.23 8.87
C LEU A 150 13.97 15.51 7.73
N LEU A 151 13.52 15.42 6.48
CA LEU A 151 14.36 15.68 5.31
C LEU A 151 14.52 17.18 5.04
N ASP A 152 13.51 17.98 5.37
CA ASP A 152 13.54 19.44 5.22
C ASP A 152 14.39 20.12 6.33
N GLU A 153 14.61 19.45 7.46
CA GLU A 153 15.42 19.92 8.60
C GLU A 153 16.94 19.62 8.49
N CYS A 154 17.39 18.86 7.49
CA CYS A 154 18.80 18.49 7.24
C CYS A 154 19.46 19.36 6.15
#